data_AF-A0A2U9CYQ9-F1
#
_entry.id   AF-A0A2U9CYQ9-F1
#
_cell.length_a   1.000
_cell.length_b   1.000
_cell.length_c   1.000
_cell.angle_alpha   90.00
_cell.angle_beta   90.00
_cell.angle_gamma   90.00
#
_symmetry.space_group_name_H-M   'P 1'
#
loop_
_entity.id
_entity.type
_entity.pdbx_description
1 polymer ?
#
loop_
_entity_poly.entity_id
_entity_poly.type
_entity_poly.pdbx_seq_one_letter_code
_entity_poly.pdbx_strand_id
1 'polypeptide(L)'
;MANVRERQRTQSLNEAFTSLRKIIPTLPSDKLSKIQTLKLAARYIDFLCQVLQSDELDARGTSCSYVAHERLSYAFSVWRMGDACSLSTTSH
;
A
#
# COMPACT_ATOMS: atom_id res chain seq x y z
N MET A 1 -6.49 -33.05 19.66
CA MET A 1 -6.04 -33.12 18.25
C MET A 1 -6.69 -32.06 17.36
N ALA A 2 -8.03 -31.95 17.27
CA ALA A 2 -8.69 -30.98 16.39
C ALA A 2 -8.39 -29.50 16.71
N ASN A 3 -8.43 -29.10 17.99
CA ASN A 3 -8.18 -27.72 18.42
C ASN A 3 -6.74 -27.25 18.10
N VAL A 4 -5.75 -28.14 18.27
CA VAL A 4 -4.34 -27.86 17.95
C VAL A 4 -4.15 -27.59 16.47
N ARG A 5 -4.80 -28.37 15.59
CA ARG A 5 -4.74 -28.16 14.14
C ARG A 5 -5.36 -26.82 13.73
N GLU A 6 -6.51 -26.45 14.30
CA GLU A 6 -7.14 -25.17 13.97
C GLU A 6 -6.33 -23.97 14.48
N ARG A 7 -5.69 -24.11 15.66
CA ARG A 7 -4.76 -23.11 16.17
C ARG A 7 -3.56 -22.93 15.23
N GLN A 8 -2.96 -24.01 14.75
CA GLN A 8 -1.84 -23.96 13.80
C GLN A 8 -2.25 -23.31 12.48
N ARG A 9 -3.44 -23.65 11.95
CA ARG A 9 -3.98 -23.02 10.73
C ARG A 9 -4.14 -21.50 10.91
N THR A 10 -4.70 -21.09 12.04
CA THR A 10 -4.88 -19.66 12.36
C THR A 10 -3.55 -18.95 12.56
N GLN A 11 -2.57 -19.61 13.18
CA GLN A 11 -1.22 -19.09 13.37
C GLN A 11 -0.54 -18.83 12.02
N SER A 12 -0.54 -19.79 11.11
CA SER A 12 0.02 -19.64 9.76
C SER A 12 -0.62 -18.47 8.99
N LEU A 13 -1.94 -18.30 9.12
CA LEU A 13 -2.65 -17.16 8.53
C LEU A 13 -2.18 -15.82 9.13
N ASN A 14 -2.00 -15.73 10.45
CA ASN A 14 -1.52 -14.51 11.10
C ASN A 14 -0.04 -14.19 10.75
N GLU A 15 0.79 -15.21 10.54
CA GLU A 15 2.16 -15.06 10.06
C GLU A 15 2.20 -14.50 8.63
N ALA A 16 1.30 -14.96 7.75
CA ALA A 16 1.14 -14.39 6.41
C ALA A 16 0.69 -12.92 6.47
N PHE A 17 -0.27 -12.57 7.34
CA PHE A 17 -0.67 -11.16 7.55
C PHE A 17 0.47 -10.29 8.07
N THR A 18 1.30 -10.82 8.98
CA THR A 18 2.48 -10.12 9.48
C THR A 18 3.49 -9.88 8.37
N SER A 19 3.72 -10.86 7.51
CA SER A 19 4.62 -10.75 6.36
C SER A 19 4.11 -9.72 5.35
N LEU A 20 2.82 -9.72 5.06
CA LEU A 20 2.17 -8.72 4.21
C LEU A 20 2.33 -7.30 4.78
N ARG A 21 2.19 -7.10 6.09
CA ARG A 21 2.38 -5.78 6.71
C ARG A 21 3.79 -5.23 6.56
N LYS A 22 4.81 -6.09 6.52
CA LYS A 22 6.21 -5.65 6.40
C LYS A 22 6.53 -5.03 5.04
N ILE A 23 5.80 -5.40 3.99
CA ILE A 23 6.04 -4.90 2.63
C ILE A 23 5.16 -3.70 2.26
N ILE A 24 4.09 -3.44 3.02
CA ILE A 24 3.21 -2.29 2.78
C ILE A 24 3.85 -1.05 3.41
N PRO A 25 4.05 0.06 2.68
CA PRO A 25 4.55 1.28 3.28
C PRO A 25 3.53 1.88 4.25
N THR A 26 3.90 1.94 5.53
CA THR A 26 3.07 2.43 6.63
C THR A 26 3.83 3.43 7.50
N LEU A 27 3.10 4.33 8.17
CA LEU A 27 3.71 5.20 9.17
C LEU A 27 3.92 4.44 10.50
N PRO A 28 4.89 4.85 11.34
CA PRO A 28 5.13 4.21 12.64
C PRO A 28 3.90 4.18 13.58
N SER A 29 2.95 5.08 13.38
CA SER A 29 1.70 5.18 14.15
C SER A 29 0.56 4.29 13.60
N ASP A 30 0.70 3.74 12.39
CA ASP A 30 -0.39 3.02 11.72
C ASP A 30 -0.69 1.68 12.42
N LYS A 31 -1.82 1.64 13.15
CA LYS A 31 -2.39 0.40 13.67
C LYS A 31 -3.42 -0.15 12.70
N LEU A 32 -3.00 -1.05 11.81
CA LEU A 32 -3.86 -1.64 10.79
C LEU A 32 -4.57 -2.91 11.31
N SER A 33 -5.89 -2.98 11.16
CA SER A 33 -6.67 -4.23 11.24
C SER A 33 -6.42 -5.14 10.03
N LYS A 34 -6.91 -6.39 10.05
CA LYS A 34 -6.79 -7.33 8.90
C LYS A 34 -7.40 -6.74 7.62
N ILE A 35 -8.61 -6.21 7.70
CA ILE A 35 -9.28 -5.60 6.54
C ILE A 35 -8.53 -4.35 6.05
N GLN A 36 -8.04 -3.50 6.96
CA GLN A 36 -7.24 -2.33 6.58
C GLN A 36 -5.92 -2.72 5.92
N THR A 37 -5.28 -3.79 6.39
CA THR A 37 -4.07 -4.35 5.76
C THR A 37 -4.35 -4.75 4.31
N LEU A 38 -5.45 -5.47 4.07
CA LEU A 38 -5.82 -5.90 2.70
C LEU A 38 -6.17 -4.71 1.79
N LYS A 39 -6.98 -3.76 2.29
CA LYS A 39 -7.33 -2.55 1.53
C LYS A 39 -6.09 -1.72 1.19
N LEU A 40 -5.16 -1.60 2.13
CA LEU A 40 -3.93 -0.84 1.91
C LEU A 40 -2.99 -1.56 0.95
N ALA A 41 -2.91 -2.89 1.02
CA ALA A 41 -2.15 -3.70 0.06
C ALA A 41 -2.66 -3.50 -1.37
N ALA A 42 -3.98 -3.57 -1.57
CA ALA A 42 -4.59 -3.34 -2.88
C ALA A 42 -4.23 -1.95 -3.44
N ARG A 43 -4.40 -0.90 -2.63
CA ARG A 43 -4.00 0.46 -3.02
C ARG A 43 -2.51 0.59 -3.34
N TYR A 44 -1.66 -0.13 -2.62
CA TYR A 44 -0.23 -0.11 -2.89
C TYR A 44 0.11 -0.80 -4.22
N ILE A 45 -0.56 -1.89 -4.56
CA ILE A 45 -0.45 -2.53 -5.88
C ILE A 45 -0.90 -1.55 -6.98
N ASP A 46 -2.06 -0.90 -6.81
CA ASP A 46 -2.57 0.06 -7.80
C ASP A 46 -1.59 1.23 -8.02
N PHE A 47 -1.01 1.75 -6.95
CA PHE A 47 0.03 2.77 -7.01
C PHE A 47 1.25 2.29 -7.80
N LEU A 48 1.77 1.09 -7.49
CA LEU A 48 2.93 0.55 -8.21
C LEU A 48 2.62 0.33 -9.69
N CYS A 49 1.42 -0.14 -10.03
CA CYS A 49 0.97 -0.27 -11.41
C CYS A 49 0.96 1.08 -12.16
N GLN A 50 0.49 2.15 -11.53
CA GLN A 50 0.53 3.50 -12.11
C GLN A 50 1.97 3.99 -12.30
N VAL A 51 2.84 3.78 -11.31
CA VAL A 51 4.26 4.16 -11.41
C VAL A 51 4.93 3.46 -12.59
N LEU A 52 4.68 2.16 -12.77
CA LEU A 52 5.23 1.39 -13.89
C LEU A 52 4.68 1.87 -15.25
N GLN A 53 3.39 2.18 -15.34
CA GLN A 53 2.79 2.69 -16.58
C GLN A 53 3.31 4.08 -16.96
N SER A 54 3.49 4.97 -15.98
CA SER A 54 4.08 6.29 -16.23
C SER A 54 5.52 6.21 -16.72
N ASP A 55 6.31 5.26 -16.20
CA ASP A 55 7.69 5.02 -16.66
C ASP A 55 7.74 4.59 -18.14
N GLU A 56 6.79 3.74 -18.59
CA GLU A 56 6.68 3.34 -20.00
C GLU A 56 6.26 4.50 -20.92
N LEU A 57 5.42 5.43 -20.43
CA LEU A 57 4.99 6.61 -21.18
C LEU A 57 6.06 7.71 -21.24
N ASP A 58 6.86 7.87 -20.18
CA ASP A 58 7.92 8.88 -20.08
C ASP A 58 9.19 8.53 -20.85
N ALA A 59 9.31 7.32 -21.42
CA ALA A 59 10.31 6.99 -22.43
C ALA A 59 10.21 7.86 -23.72
N ARG A 60 9.13 8.65 -23.87
CA ARG A 60 8.97 9.66 -24.94
C ARG A 60 8.95 11.13 -24.47
N GLY A 61 9.16 11.39 -23.18
CA GLY A 61 9.46 12.73 -22.68
C GLY A 61 8.61 13.18 -21.49
N THR A 62 9.06 12.86 -20.28
CA THR A 62 9.24 13.77 -19.12
C THR A 62 9.68 12.93 -17.93
N SER A 63 10.98 12.71 -17.79
CA SER A 63 11.57 11.85 -16.74
C SER A 63 11.15 12.28 -15.33
N CYS A 64 10.21 11.57 -14.70
CA CYS A 64 10.06 11.54 -13.25
C CYS A 64 10.49 10.16 -12.74
N SER A 65 11.80 9.93 -12.76
CA SER A 65 12.40 8.66 -12.36
C SER A 65 12.17 8.40 -10.87
N TYR A 66 11.31 7.43 -10.52
CA TYR A 66 10.93 7.09 -9.14
C TYR A 66 11.83 6.01 -8.49
N VAL A 67 13.07 5.88 -8.95
CA VAL A 67 13.87 4.64 -8.87
C VAL A 67 14.56 4.36 -7.52
N ALA A 68 14.15 4.98 -6.41
CA ALA A 68 14.65 4.61 -5.08
C ALA A 68 13.51 4.10 -4.19
N HIS A 69 13.70 2.95 -3.55
CA HIS A 69 12.72 2.32 -2.64
C HIS A 69 12.24 3.28 -1.52
N GLU A 70 13.13 4.15 -1.03
CA GLU A 70 12.77 5.22 -0.07
C GLU A 70 11.83 6.28 -0.68
N ARG A 71 11.98 6.58 -1.98
CA ARG A 71 11.11 7.52 -2.70
C ARG A 71 9.71 6.94 -2.94
N LEU A 72 9.59 5.63 -3.15
CA LEU A 72 8.29 4.97 -3.34
C LEU A 72 7.44 5.00 -2.08
N SER A 73 8.03 4.79 -0.90
CA SER A 73 7.28 4.85 0.37
C SER A 73 6.76 6.26 0.66
N TYR A 74 7.61 7.27 0.43
CA TYR A 74 7.20 8.68 0.53
C TYR A 74 6.13 9.04 -0.50
N ALA A 75 6.32 8.67 -1.77
CA ALA A 75 5.36 8.98 -2.81
C ALA A 75 4.04 8.25 -2.67
N PHE A 76 4.04 7.01 -2.21
CA PHE A 76 2.81 6.32 -1.85
C PHE A 76 2.07 7.07 -0.75
N SER A 77 2.80 7.62 0.24
CA SER A 77 2.21 8.43 1.32
C SER A 77 1.59 9.73 0.81
N VAL A 78 2.24 10.40 -0.14
CA VAL A 78 1.68 11.59 -0.81
C VAL A 78 0.49 11.23 -1.68
N TRP A 79 0.62 10.19 -2.51
CA TRP A 79 -0.43 9.72 -3.43
C TRP A 79 -1.71 9.35 -2.68
N ARG A 80 -1.59 8.58 -1.59
CA ARG A 80 -2.75 8.17 -0.77
C ARG A 80 -3.37 9.31 0.06
N MET A 81 -2.66 10.44 0.22
CA MET A 81 -3.19 11.66 0.84
C MET A 81 -3.84 12.59 -0.19
N GLY A 82 -3.47 12.48 -1.47
CA GLY A 82 -4.01 13.29 -2.57
C GLY A 82 -5.53 13.19 -2.74
N ASP A 83 -6.13 12.06 -2.35
CA ASP A 83 -7.59 11.88 -2.35
C ASP A 83 -8.32 12.67 -1.24
N ALA A 84 -7.60 13.20 -0.24
CA ALA A 84 -8.20 13.90 0.89
C ALA A 84 -8.48 15.40 0.62
N CYS A 85 -7.77 16.01 -0.34
CA CYS A 85 -7.93 17.43 -0.67
C CYS A 85 -9.06 17.70 -1.70
N SER A 86 -9.70 16.67 -2.25
CA SER A 86 -10.76 16.82 -3.26
C SER A 86 -12.16 17.07 -2.69
N LEU A 87 -12.34 17.02 -1.37
CA LEU A 87 -13.67 17.11 -0.71
C LEU A 87 -13.98 18.47 -0.06
N SER A 88 -13.13 19.49 -0.21
CA SER A 88 -13.41 20.86 0.27
C SER A 88 -13.68 21.86 -0.86
N THR A 89 -14.35 21.43 -1.93
CA THR A 89 -14.97 22.34 -2.90
C THR A 89 -16.37 21.85 -3.23
N THR A 90 -17.25 21.88 -2.23
CA THR A 90 -18.69 22.01 -2.48
C THR A 90 -19.07 23.39 -1.97
N SER A 91 -19.40 24.24 -2.94
CA SER A 91 -19.76 25.64 -2.82
C SER A 91 -20.82 25.91 -1.75
N HIS A 92 -20.69 27.05 -1.09
CA HIS A 92 -21.78 28.01 -0.99
C HIS A 92 -21.24 29.43 -0.83
#